data_AF-A0AAU5X7I2-F1
#
_entry.id   AF-A0AAU5X7I2-F1
#
_cell.length_a   1.000
_cell.length_b   1.000
_cell.length_c   1.000
_cell.angle_alpha   90.00
_cell.angle_beta   90.00
_cell.angle_gamma   90.00
#
_symmetry.space_group_name_H-M   'P 1'
#
loop_
_entity.id
_entity.type
_entity.pdbx_description
1 polymer ?
#
loop_
_entity_poly.entity_id
_entity_poly.type
_entity_poly.pdbx_seq_one_letter_code
_entity_poly.pdbx_strand_id
1 'polypeptide(L)'
;MRLLDDAALESSSVVANCVMNRERSLSGSNGYGRELGVDIIAELTGRSARAGVRWLDVCCGSGRAPAEAARLLAGRDTAGRVEIVGLDLVDHFVAGPFPPALQLVTGSVTEWVPDGRFDLITCVHGLHYVGDKLGALTRVASWLADNGLFVANFDVRSVRSANGRPAGRRLTAELRRQGFVYDPARRRISRHGGAEIRLPYRYLGADDQAGPNYTGQPAVDSFYEPFSH
;
A
#
# COMPACT_ATOMS: atom_id res chain seq x y z
N MET A 1 -9.57 -23.68 -11.46
CA MET A 1 -8.57 -22.86 -10.77
C MET A 1 -8.86 -22.93 -9.29
N ARG A 2 -7.86 -23.22 -8.46
CA ARG A 2 -8.03 -23.27 -7.00
C ARG A 2 -7.60 -21.91 -6.45
N LEU A 3 -8.53 -21.19 -5.84
CA LEU A 3 -8.23 -19.93 -5.16
C LEU A 3 -7.55 -20.22 -3.81
N LEU A 4 -6.53 -19.45 -3.48
CA LEU A 4 -5.87 -19.45 -2.18
C LEU A 4 -6.57 -18.46 -1.25
N ASP A 5 -6.69 -18.82 0.02
CA ASP A 5 -6.96 -17.85 1.07
C ASP A 5 -5.69 -17.03 1.38
N ASP A 6 -5.82 -16.00 2.22
CA ASP A 6 -4.70 -15.09 2.48
C ASP A 6 -3.53 -15.80 3.18
N ALA A 7 -3.78 -16.72 4.13
CA ALA A 7 -2.72 -17.47 4.80
C ALA A 7 -1.92 -18.37 3.83
N ALA A 8 -2.62 -19.09 2.94
CA ALA A 8 -1.98 -19.89 1.90
C ALA A 8 -1.26 -19.01 0.87
N LEU A 9 -1.83 -17.86 0.53
CA LEU A 9 -1.22 -16.92 -0.41
C LEU A 9 0.07 -16.29 0.16
N GLU A 10 0.06 -15.89 1.43
CA GLU A 10 1.20 -15.26 2.11
C GLU A 10 2.42 -16.20 2.19
N SER A 11 2.18 -17.52 2.24
CA SER A 11 3.24 -18.54 2.17
C SER A 11 3.64 -18.94 0.74
N SER A 12 2.97 -18.41 -0.30
CA SER A 12 3.30 -18.72 -1.69
C SER A 12 4.67 -18.16 -2.09
N SER A 13 5.34 -18.83 -3.03
CA SER A 13 6.64 -18.37 -3.53
C SER A 13 6.55 -17.02 -4.26
N VAL A 14 5.39 -16.64 -4.79
CA VAL A 14 5.16 -15.36 -5.45
C VAL A 14 5.11 -14.21 -4.45
N VAL A 15 4.40 -14.40 -3.33
CA VAL A 15 4.24 -13.36 -2.31
C VAL A 15 5.43 -13.34 -1.34
N ALA A 16 5.81 -14.49 -0.78
CA ALA A 16 6.90 -14.59 0.18
C ALA A 16 8.26 -14.21 -0.41
N ASN A 17 8.49 -14.41 -1.71
CA ASN A 17 9.73 -14.00 -2.39
C ASN A 17 9.60 -12.69 -3.16
N CYS A 18 8.53 -11.91 -3.00
CA CYS A 18 8.34 -10.66 -3.74
C CYS A 18 9.54 -9.72 -3.58
N VAL A 19 10.23 -9.44 -4.69
CA VAL A 19 11.43 -8.58 -4.74
C VAL A 19 11.12 -7.12 -5.10
N MET A 20 9.92 -6.81 -5.60
CA MET A 20 9.60 -5.53 -6.24
C MET A 20 9.83 -4.28 -5.38
N ASN A 21 9.63 -4.40 -4.06
CA ASN A 21 9.84 -3.31 -3.12
C ASN A 21 11.08 -3.44 -2.26
N ARG A 22 11.76 -4.60 -2.30
CA ARG A 22 12.84 -4.90 -1.35
C ARG A 22 13.99 -3.91 -1.41
N GLU A 23 14.33 -3.39 -2.58
CA GLU A 23 15.49 -2.49 -2.73
C GLU A 23 15.13 -1.09 -3.25
N ARG A 24 13.87 -0.68 -3.07
CA ARG A 24 13.45 0.65 -3.53
C ARG A 24 13.97 1.75 -2.60
N SER A 25 14.57 2.76 -3.21
CA SER A 25 14.98 3.98 -2.54
C SER A 25 13.84 5.00 -2.49
N LEU A 26 13.98 5.98 -1.60
CA LEU A 26 13.06 7.11 -1.49
C LEU A 26 13.13 8.01 -2.72
N SER A 27 14.32 8.19 -3.28
CA SER A 27 14.62 9.08 -4.40
C SER A 27 15.35 8.36 -5.54
N GLY A 28 15.55 9.05 -6.67
CA GLY A 28 16.23 8.49 -7.85
C GLY A 28 15.29 7.84 -8.86
N SER A 29 15.85 7.15 -9.85
CA SER A 29 15.11 6.54 -10.97
C SER A 29 14.19 5.38 -10.54
N ASN A 30 14.46 4.76 -9.39
CA ASN A 30 13.65 3.76 -8.70
C ASN A 30 12.90 4.34 -7.47
N GLY A 31 12.85 5.67 -7.36
CA GLY A 31 12.35 6.39 -6.19
C GLY A 31 10.83 6.45 -6.07
N TYR A 32 10.34 6.56 -4.84
CA TYR A 32 8.91 6.66 -4.52
C TYR A 32 8.24 7.84 -5.20
N GLY A 33 8.93 8.98 -5.29
CA GLY A 33 8.39 10.17 -5.95
C GLY A 33 8.04 9.94 -7.42
N ARG A 34 8.82 9.13 -8.13
CA ARG A 34 8.51 8.76 -9.51
C ARG A 34 7.31 7.82 -9.58
N GLU A 35 7.28 6.80 -8.72
CA GLU A 35 6.24 5.76 -8.74
C GLU A 35 4.87 6.28 -8.32
N LEU A 36 4.83 7.16 -7.32
CA LEU A 36 3.60 7.68 -6.72
C LEU A 36 3.23 9.07 -7.27
N GLY A 37 4.20 9.84 -7.76
CA GLY A 37 3.99 11.23 -8.17
C GLY A 37 3.81 12.20 -7.02
N VAL A 38 4.32 11.83 -5.83
CA VAL A 38 4.29 12.64 -4.62
C VAL A 38 5.69 12.72 -4.03
N ASP A 39 6.13 13.92 -3.69
CA ASP A 39 7.36 14.12 -2.94
C ASP A 39 7.09 13.85 -1.46
N ILE A 40 7.48 12.66 -1.00
CA ILE A 40 7.25 12.19 0.37
C ILE A 40 7.91 13.13 1.39
N ILE A 41 9.14 13.59 1.13
CA ILE A 41 9.83 14.48 2.08
C ILE A 41 9.14 15.84 2.15
N ALA A 42 8.69 16.36 1.02
CA ALA A 42 7.92 17.61 0.99
C ALA A 42 6.59 17.48 1.75
N GLU A 43 5.86 16.36 1.58
CA GLU A 43 4.63 16.09 2.34
C GLU A 43 4.88 16.05 3.85
N LEU A 44 5.88 15.29 4.29
CA LEU A 44 6.20 15.16 5.72
C LEU A 44 6.67 16.49 6.32
N THR A 45 7.53 17.23 5.61
CA THR A 45 8.05 18.52 6.07
C THR A 45 6.93 19.57 6.13
N GLY A 46 6.10 19.65 5.08
CA GLY A 46 5.02 20.63 5.01
C GLY A 46 3.94 20.41 6.07
N ARG A 47 3.62 19.14 6.37
CA ARG A 47 2.64 18.80 7.41
C ARG A 47 3.22 18.98 8.82
N SER A 48 4.49 18.65 9.04
CA SER A 48 5.13 18.71 10.36
C SER A 48 5.41 20.13 10.87
N ALA A 49 5.31 21.12 9.97
CA ALA A 49 5.31 22.53 10.34
C ALA A 49 4.12 22.91 11.24
N ARG A 50 2.99 22.19 11.14
CA ARG A 50 1.74 22.52 11.85
C ARG A 50 1.47 21.63 13.07
N ALA A 51 1.80 20.34 12.99
CA ALA A 51 1.54 19.36 14.04
C ALA A 51 2.49 18.16 13.91
N GLY A 52 2.37 17.18 14.81
CA GLY A 52 3.00 15.87 14.58
C GLY A 52 2.43 15.20 13.33
N VAL A 53 3.25 14.45 12.60
CA VAL A 53 2.92 13.79 11.34
C VAL A 53 3.25 12.32 11.42
N ARG A 54 2.33 11.48 10.95
CA ARG A 54 2.52 10.03 10.89
C ARG A 54 2.46 9.54 9.45
N TRP A 55 3.47 8.79 9.05
CA TRP A 55 3.55 8.11 7.76
C TRP A 55 3.53 6.60 7.94
N LEU A 56 2.60 5.92 7.26
CA LEU A 56 2.61 4.48 7.08
C LEU A 56 3.03 4.14 5.65
N ASP A 57 4.07 3.32 5.50
CA ASP A 57 4.42 2.69 4.23
C ASP A 57 4.04 1.21 4.26
N VAL A 58 3.03 0.84 3.47
CA VAL A 58 2.46 -0.51 3.41
C VAL A 58 3.18 -1.33 2.34
N CYS A 59 3.56 -2.55 2.69
CA CYS A 59 4.41 -3.42 1.89
C CYS A 59 5.76 -2.74 1.60
N CYS A 60 6.40 -2.22 2.65
CA CYS A 60 7.61 -1.39 2.55
C CYS A 60 8.87 -2.14 2.07
N GLY A 61 8.77 -3.45 1.84
CA GLY A 61 9.88 -4.32 1.49
C GLY A 61 10.89 -4.38 2.63
N SER A 62 12.15 -4.01 2.35
CA SER A 62 13.18 -3.95 3.39
C SER A 62 13.07 -2.70 4.28
N GLY A 63 12.07 -1.84 4.07
CA GLY A 63 11.96 -0.57 4.80
C GLY A 63 13.03 0.44 4.40
N ARG A 64 13.73 0.23 3.28
CA ARG A 64 14.82 1.11 2.81
C ARG A 64 14.36 2.56 2.60
N ALA A 65 13.26 2.79 1.89
CA ALA A 65 12.74 4.14 1.66
C ALA A 65 12.29 4.84 2.97
N PRO A 66 11.54 4.19 3.88
CA PRO A 66 11.30 4.69 5.23
C PRO A 66 12.59 5.04 6.00
N ALA A 67 13.61 4.18 5.95
CA ALA A 67 14.90 4.41 6.60
C ALA A 67 15.68 5.59 6.02
N GLU A 68 15.69 5.75 4.70
CA GLU A 68 16.26 6.92 4.03
C GLU A 68 15.54 8.21 4.47
N ALA A 69 14.21 8.21 4.52
CA ALA A 69 13.43 9.36 4.94
C ALA A 69 13.67 9.74 6.40
N ALA A 70 13.67 8.76 7.31
CA ALA A 70 13.92 8.96 8.73
C ALA A 70 15.28 9.66 8.95
N ARG A 71 16.33 9.21 8.24
CA ARG A 71 17.67 9.82 8.31
C ARG A 71 17.70 11.26 7.79
N LEU A 72 16.98 11.53 6.69
CA LEU A 72 16.89 12.87 6.11
C LEU A 72 16.14 13.86 7.03
N LEU A 73 15.15 13.38 7.77
CA LEU A 73 14.34 14.19 8.69
C LEU A 73 15.00 14.38 10.06
N ALA A 74 15.86 13.45 10.49
CA ALA A 74 16.61 13.56 11.75
C ALA A 74 17.55 14.77 11.77
N GLY A 75 18.06 15.19 10.61
CA GLY A 75 18.93 16.37 10.47
C GLY A 75 18.20 17.70 10.29
N ARG A 76 16.88 17.76 10.50
CA ARG A 76 16.03 18.92 10.23
C ARG A 76 15.24 19.33 11.49
N ASP A 77 14.67 20.54 11.46
CA ASP A 77 13.74 21.04 12.50
C ASP A 77 12.44 20.21 12.65
N THR A 78 12.28 19.19 11.81
CA THR A 78 11.21 18.19 11.88
C THR A 78 11.52 17.05 12.87
N ALA A 79 12.72 17.02 13.46
CA ALA A 79 13.12 16.00 14.42
C ALA A 79 12.12 15.92 15.59
N GLY A 80 11.62 14.72 15.87
CA GLY A 80 10.62 14.48 16.91
C GLY A 80 9.18 14.87 16.55
N ARG A 81 8.92 15.38 15.35
CA ARG A 81 7.57 15.70 14.84
C ARG A 81 7.06 14.72 13.79
N VAL A 82 7.90 13.79 13.34
CA VAL A 82 7.53 12.79 12.34
C VAL A 82 7.70 11.40 12.92
N GLU A 83 6.66 10.59 12.77
CA GLU A 83 6.65 9.15 13.00
C GLU A 83 6.49 8.44 11.65
N ILE A 84 7.29 7.40 11.43
CA ILE A 84 7.32 6.60 10.21
C ILE A 84 7.17 5.15 10.63
N VAL A 85 6.19 4.48 10.04
CA VAL A 85 5.94 3.05 10.21
C VAL A 85 6.10 2.39 8.85
N GLY A 86 7.05 1.47 8.71
CA GLY A 86 7.13 0.56 7.57
C GLY A 86 6.49 -0.78 7.95
N LEU A 87 5.45 -1.18 7.24
CA LEU A 87 4.78 -2.47 7.42
C LEU A 87 5.11 -3.37 6.24
N ASP A 88 5.64 -4.56 6.49
CA ASP A 88 5.81 -5.59 5.46
C ASP A 88 5.47 -6.99 6.00
N LEU A 89 5.10 -7.90 5.10
CA LEU A 89 4.73 -9.27 5.47
C LEU A 89 5.95 -10.05 5.98
N VAL A 90 7.13 -9.77 5.45
CA VAL A 90 8.37 -10.47 5.80
C VAL A 90 9.34 -9.56 6.56
N ASP A 91 10.09 -10.14 7.50
CA ASP A 91 11.01 -9.44 8.40
C ASP A 91 12.38 -9.11 7.79
N HIS A 92 12.46 -8.99 6.46
CA HIS A 92 13.71 -8.80 5.72
C HIS A 92 14.12 -7.32 5.65
N PHE A 93 14.08 -6.65 6.79
CA PHE A 93 14.39 -5.23 6.89
C PHE A 93 15.89 -4.95 6.75
N VAL A 94 16.22 -3.75 6.24
CA VAL A 94 17.61 -3.29 6.20
C VAL A 94 18.21 -3.27 7.61
N ALA A 95 19.47 -3.66 7.74
CA ALA A 95 20.15 -3.63 9.02
C ALA A 95 20.65 -2.21 9.37
N GLY A 96 20.74 -1.92 10.68
CA GLY A 96 21.45 -0.75 11.20
C GLY A 96 20.65 0.03 12.24
N PRO A 97 21.29 1.02 12.89
CA PRO A 97 20.58 1.92 13.79
C PRO A 97 19.62 2.79 13.00
N PHE A 98 18.38 2.87 13.46
CA PHE A 98 17.36 3.77 12.92
C PHE A 98 17.13 4.95 13.87
N PRO A 99 16.82 6.14 13.33
CA PRO A 99 16.31 7.22 14.15
C PRO A 99 15.04 6.76 14.91
N PRO A 100 14.78 7.27 16.13
CA PRO A 100 13.57 6.91 16.90
C PRO A 100 12.25 7.17 16.17
N ALA A 101 12.28 8.01 15.14
CA ALA A 101 11.15 8.30 14.28
C ALA A 101 10.70 7.11 13.41
N LEU A 102 11.50 6.04 13.27
CA LEU A 102 11.18 4.89 12.42
C LEU A 102 10.91 3.62 13.22
N GLN A 103 9.77 3.00 12.93
CA GLN A 103 9.43 1.64 13.32
C GLN A 103 9.23 0.77 12.08
N LEU A 104 9.85 -0.41 12.06
CA LEU A 104 9.61 -1.43 11.04
C LEU A 104 8.83 -2.59 11.69
N VAL A 105 7.73 -2.99 11.07
CA VAL A 105 6.76 -3.93 11.62
C VAL A 105 6.55 -5.06 10.62
N THR A 106 6.73 -6.29 11.09
CA THR A 106 6.36 -7.49 10.34
C THR A 106 4.88 -7.80 10.58
N GLY A 107 4.08 -7.87 9.52
CA GLY A 107 2.66 -8.21 9.59
C GLY A 107 1.92 -8.02 8.27
N SER A 108 0.79 -8.69 8.14
CA SER A 108 -0.07 -8.55 6.96
C SER A 108 -0.91 -7.29 7.02
N VAL A 109 -1.04 -6.57 5.89
CA VAL A 109 -1.93 -5.39 5.78
C VAL A 109 -3.41 -5.77 6.01
N THR A 110 -3.80 -7.02 5.74
CA THR A 110 -5.18 -7.48 5.93
C THR A 110 -5.52 -7.74 7.39
N GLU A 111 -4.51 -7.91 8.25
CA GLU A 111 -4.68 -8.24 9.68
C GLU A 111 -4.21 -7.13 10.62
N TRP A 112 -3.07 -6.51 10.34
CA TRP A 112 -2.42 -5.53 11.21
C TRP A 112 -3.31 -4.31 11.48
N VAL A 113 -3.43 -3.92 12.75
CA VAL A 113 -4.22 -2.77 13.18
C VAL A 113 -3.29 -1.72 13.79
N PRO A 114 -3.27 -0.48 13.26
CA PRO A 114 -2.45 0.59 13.83
C PRO A 114 -3.05 1.13 15.13
N ASP A 115 -2.16 1.61 16.01
CA ASP A 115 -2.54 2.49 17.11
C ASP A 115 -2.70 3.92 16.59
N GLY A 116 -3.86 4.20 16.00
CA GLY A 116 -4.26 5.52 15.52
C GLY A 116 -4.19 5.71 14.00
N ARG A 117 -4.35 6.97 13.58
CA ARG A 117 -4.47 7.37 12.16
C ARG A 117 -3.16 7.91 11.60
N PHE A 118 -3.06 7.97 10.27
CA PHE A 118 -1.90 8.47 9.53
C PHE A 118 -2.24 9.64 8.61
N ASP A 119 -1.33 10.60 8.54
CA ASP A 119 -1.42 11.75 7.64
C ASP A 119 -0.98 11.41 6.22
N LEU A 120 -0.11 10.40 6.09
CA LEU A 120 0.34 9.88 4.82
C LEU A 120 0.33 8.35 4.87
N ILE A 121 -0.25 7.71 3.87
CA ILE A 121 -0.15 6.28 3.65
C ILE A 121 0.34 6.03 2.23
N THR A 122 1.39 5.24 2.08
CA THR A 122 1.92 4.84 0.76
C THR A 122 1.89 3.34 0.58
N CYS A 123 1.75 2.89 -0.66
CA CYS A 123 2.00 1.50 -1.04
C CYS A 123 2.54 1.45 -2.46
N VAL A 124 3.86 1.47 -2.59
CA VAL A 124 4.51 1.33 -3.90
C VAL A 124 4.42 -0.14 -4.28
N HIS A 125 3.76 -0.50 -5.38
CA HIS A 125 3.64 -1.88 -5.91
C HIS A 125 3.20 -3.04 -4.97
N GLY A 126 3.01 -2.83 -3.68
CA GLY A 126 2.68 -3.90 -2.72
C GLY A 126 1.34 -4.56 -3.01
N LEU A 127 0.37 -3.77 -3.49
CA LEU A 127 -0.95 -4.27 -3.87
C LEU A 127 -0.91 -5.35 -4.96
N HIS A 128 0.20 -5.56 -5.68
CA HIS A 128 0.35 -6.69 -6.61
C HIS A 128 0.39 -8.06 -5.92
N TYR A 129 0.71 -8.08 -4.63
CA TYR A 129 0.97 -9.30 -3.85
C TYR A 129 -0.05 -9.52 -2.74
N VAL A 130 -0.90 -8.52 -2.48
CA VAL A 130 -2.00 -8.64 -1.53
C VAL A 130 -3.12 -9.49 -2.13
N GLY A 131 -3.64 -10.44 -1.34
CA GLY A 131 -4.81 -11.24 -1.66
C GLY A 131 -6.08 -10.38 -1.70
N ASP A 132 -6.62 -9.98 -0.54
CA ASP A 132 -7.78 -9.08 -0.49
C ASP A 132 -7.38 -7.60 -0.73
N LYS A 133 -7.07 -7.26 -1.98
CA LYS A 133 -6.74 -5.89 -2.41
C LYS A 133 -7.84 -4.87 -2.05
N LEU A 134 -9.13 -5.23 -2.14
CA LEU A 134 -10.24 -4.30 -1.84
C LEU A 134 -10.46 -4.13 -0.34
N GLY A 135 -10.29 -5.21 0.43
CA GLY A 135 -10.21 -5.15 1.88
C GLY A 135 -9.05 -4.28 2.35
N ALA A 136 -7.86 -4.44 1.76
CA ALA A 136 -6.71 -3.59 2.08
C ALA A 136 -6.97 -2.09 1.80
N LEU A 137 -7.60 -1.75 0.67
CA LEU A 137 -8.00 -0.36 0.39
C LEU A 137 -9.01 0.18 1.42
N THR A 138 -9.92 -0.67 1.88
CA THR A 138 -10.92 -0.32 2.91
C THR A 138 -10.26 -0.04 4.25
N ARG A 139 -9.31 -0.88 4.65
CA ARG A 139 -8.52 -0.70 5.88
C ARG A 139 -7.66 0.56 5.82
N VAL A 140 -6.95 0.77 4.72
CA VAL A 140 -6.14 1.98 4.53
C VAL A 140 -6.99 3.24 4.59
N ALA A 141 -8.20 3.24 4.02
CA ALA A 141 -9.12 4.37 4.13
C ALA A 141 -9.55 4.63 5.58
N SER A 142 -9.75 3.59 6.40
CA SER A 142 -10.10 3.76 7.82
C SER A 142 -8.92 4.18 8.69
N TRP A 143 -7.67 3.98 8.24
CA TRP A 143 -6.46 4.43 8.94
C TRP A 143 -6.03 5.85 8.62
N LEU A 144 -6.58 6.48 7.57
CA LEU A 144 -6.24 7.86 7.24
C LEU A 144 -6.80 8.84 8.28
N ALA A 145 -6.03 9.89 8.56
CA ALA A 145 -6.51 11.09 9.24
C ALA A 145 -7.49 11.88 8.34
N ASP A 146 -8.27 12.79 8.91
CA ASP A 146 -9.29 13.57 8.19
C ASP A 146 -8.75 14.35 6.99
N ASN A 147 -7.49 14.81 7.07
CA ASN A 147 -6.75 15.49 6.00
C ASN A 147 -5.60 14.64 5.44
N GLY A 148 -5.61 13.34 5.73
CA GLY A 148 -4.58 12.40 5.31
C GLY A 148 -4.56 12.19 3.80
N LEU A 149 -3.44 11.70 3.29
CA LEU A 149 -3.26 11.32 1.89
C LEU A 149 -2.87 9.85 1.80
N PHE A 150 -3.59 9.09 0.98
CA PHE A 150 -3.16 7.77 0.53
C PHE A 150 -2.78 7.82 -0.95
N VAL A 151 -1.65 7.20 -1.32
CA VAL A 151 -1.25 6.96 -2.72
C VAL A 151 -0.60 5.59 -2.87
N ALA A 152 -1.04 4.83 -3.87
CA ALA A 152 -0.49 3.52 -4.18
C ALA A 152 -0.47 3.21 -5.68
N ASN A 153 0.39 2.27 -6.08
CA ASN A 153 0.25 1.61 -7.36
C ASN A 153 -0.87 0.57 -7.28
N PHE A 154 -1.77 0.56 -8.27
CA PHE A 154 -2.91 -0.35 -8.30
C PHE A 154 -3.27 -0.75 -9.73
N ASP A 155 -3.22 -2.05 -10.01
CA ASP A 155 -3.69 -2.59 -11.28
C ASP A 155 -5.11 -3.13 -11.14
N VAL A 156 -6.09 -2.34 -11.57
CA VAL A 156 -7.51 -2.73 -11.61
C VAL A 156 -7.73 -4.02 -12.41
N ARG A 157 -6.86 -4.38 -13.34
CA ARG A 157 -7.00 -5.62 -14.13
C ARG A 157 -6.77 -6.87 -13.29
N SER A 158 -6.01 -6.75 -12.20
CA SER A 158 -5.77 -7.85 -11.25
C SER A 158 -6.95 -8.13 -10.33
N VAL A 159 -7.99 -7.27 -10.36
CA VAL A 159 -9.25 -7.52 -9.65
C VAL A 159 -10.19 -8.24 -10.60
N ARG A 160 -10.48 -9.50 -10.29
CA ARG A 160 -11.30 -10.40 -11.09
C ARG A 160 -12.66 -10.61 -10.46
N SER A 161 -13.67 -10.76 -11.31
CA SER A 161 -14.95 -11.32 -10.90
C SER A 161 -14.85 -12.83 -10.74
N ALA A 162 -15.84 -13.45 -10.10
CA ALA A 162 -15.92 -14.91 -9.90
C ALA A 162 -15.74 -15.74 -11.20
N ASN A 163 -16.05 -15.18 -12.37
CA ASN A 163 -15.87 -15.84 -13.66
C ASN A 163 -14.50 -15.58 -14.32
N GLY A 164 -13.56 -14.94 -13.62
CA GLY A 164 -12.21 -14.62 -14.10
C GLY A 164 -12.09 -13.39 -14.99
N ARG A 165 -13.19 -12.72 -15.34
CA ARG A 165 -13.12 -11.46 -16.10
C ARG A 165 -12.68 -10.30 -15.19
N PRO A 166 -11.85 -9.37 -15.69
CA PRO A 166 -11.53 -8.14 -14.95
C PRO A 166 -12.80 -7.40 -14.52
N ALA A 167 -12.84 -6.92 -13.27
CA ALA A 167 -13.96 -6.13 -12.74
C ALA A 167 -14.10 -4.77 -13.47
N GLY A 168 -12.98 -4.24 -13.98
CA GLY A 168 -12.96 -3.16 -14.98
C GLY A 168 -13.66 -1.88 -14.53
N ARG A 169 -14.52 -1.33 -15.41
CA ARG A 169 -15.17 -0.02 -15.21
C ARG A 169 -16.12 0.04 -14.02
N ARG A 170 -16.76 -1.08 -13.67
CA ARG A 170 -17.70 -1.11 -12.53
C ARG A 170 -16.94 -0.90 -11.22
N LEU A 171 -15.80 -1.55 -11.07
CA LEU A 171 -14.93 -1.37 -9.91
C LEU A 171 -14.43 0.08 -9.80
N THR A 172 -13.93 0.67 -10.88
CA THR A 172 -13.40 2.04 -10.82
C THR A 172 -14.49 3.06 -10.56
N ALA A 173 -15.71 2.85 -11.09
CA ALA A 173 -16.86 3.67 -10.74
C ALA A 173 -17.18 3.57 -9.24
N GLU A 174 -17.14 2.37 -8.67
CA GLU A 174 -17.38 2.15 -7.24
C GLU A 174 -16.32 2.81 -6.36
N LEU A 175 -15.04 2.57 -6.64
CA LEU A 175 -13.93 3.21 -5.94
C LEU A 175 -14.08 4.74 -5.92
N ARG A 176 -14.49 5.32 -7.05
CA ARG A 176 -14.76 6.75 -7.15
C ARG A 176 -15.93 7.21 -6.28
N ARG A 177 -17.02 6.43 -6.18
CA ARG A 177 -18.13 6.75 -5.25
C ARG A 177 -17.67 6.76 -3.80
N GLN A 178 -16.69 5.93 -3.45
CA GLN A 178 -16.10 5.86 -2.10
C GLN A 178 -14.97 6.89 -1.86
N GLY A 179 -14.75 7.82 -2.81
CA GLY A 179 -13.78 8.91 -2.65
C GLY A 179 -12.36 8.60 -3.12
N PHE A 180 -12.12 7.46 -3.77
CA PHE A 180 -10.83 7.21 -4.43
C PHE A 180 -10.75 7.89 -5.80
N VAL A 181 -9.53 8.25 -6.19
CA VAL A 181 -9.17 8.67 -7.54
C VAL A 181 -8.28 7.59 -8.15
N TYR A 182 -8.56 7.22 -9.40
CA TYR A 182 -7.74 6.25 -10.14
C TYR A 182 -7.18 6.89 -11.42
N ASP A 183 -5.86 6.92 -11.54
CA ASP A 183 -5.13 7.28 -12.77
C ASP A 183 -4.79 5.99 -13.54
N PRO A 184 -5.49 5.66 -14.65
CA PRO A 184 -5.22 4.46 -15.42
C PRO A 184 -3.91 4.53 -16.23
N ALA A 185 -3.43 5.73 -16.58
CA ALA A 185 -2.20 5.89 -17.34
C ALA A 185 -0.98 5.57 -16.48
N ARG A 186 -1.03 5.96 -15.20
CA ARG A 186 0.03 5.69 -14.23
C ARG A 186 -0.24 4.48 -13.34
N ARG A 187 -1.43 3.89 -13.45
CA ARG A 187 -1.93 2.80 -12.59
C ARG A 187 -1.79 3.13 -11.11
N ARG A 188 -2.28 4.31 -10.73
CA ARG A 188 -2.25 4.80 -9.35
C ARG A 188 -3.64 4.99 -8.81
N ILE A 189 -3.80 4.65 -7.54
CA ILE A 189 -4.98 4.97 -6.76
C ILE A 189 -4.59 5.92 -5.63
N SER A 190 -5.45 6.88 -5.33
CA SER A 190 -5.27 7.80 -4.22
C SER A 190 -6.57 8.12 -3.52
N ARG A 191 -6.46 8.60 -2.27
CA ARG A 191 -7.60 9.09 -1.46
C ARG A 191 -7.14 10.22 -0.56
N HIS A 192 -7.99 11.23 -0.40
CA HIS A 192 -7.81 12.29 0.59
C HIS A 192 -8.82 12.15 1.73
N GLY A 193 -8.34 12.17 2.96
CA GLY A 193 -9.14 12.02 4.17
C GLY A 193 -9.52 10.57 4.49
N GLY A 194 -9.76 10.30 5.77
CA GLY A 194 -10.22 9.01 6.26
C GLY A 194 -11.71 8.80 6.09
N ALA A 195 -12.10 7.52 5.99
CA ALA A 195 -13.49 7.10 6.06
C ALA A 195 -13.59 5.60 6.34
N GLU A 196 -14.66 5.23 7.04
CA GLU A 196 -15.17 3.85 7.02
C GLU A 196 -15.89 3.64 5.68
N ILE A 197 -15.27 2.88 4.78
CA ILE A 197 -15.87 2.59 3.47
C ILE A 197 -16.39 1.15 3.41
N ARG A 198 -17.40 0.92 2.60
CA ARG A 198 -17.92 -0.43 2.32
C ARG A 198 -18.02 -0.63 0.83
N LEU A 199 -17.16 -1.49 0.32
CA LEU A 199 -17.20 -1.93 -1.06
C LEU A 199 -18.15 -3.14 -1.18
N PRO A 200 -19.08 -3.16 -2.14
CA PRO A 200 -20.09 -4.22 -2.30
C PRO A 200 -19.50 -5.47 -2.98
N TYR A 201 -18.36 -5.95 -2.49
CA TYR A 201 -17.62 -7.08 -3.05
C TYR A 201 -17.20 -8.05 -1.94
N ARG A 202 -17.53 -9.32 -2.10
CA ARG A 202 -17.05 -10.40 -1.22
C ARG A 202 -15.83 -11.02 -1.85
N TYR A 203 -14.72 -11.04 -1.11
CA TYR A 203 -13.49 -11.70 -1.52
C TYR A 203 -13.67 -13.22 -1.54
N LEU A 204 -13.19 -13.85 -2.61
CA LEU A 204 -13.29 -15.29 -2.85
C LEU A 204 -11.94 -16.02 -2.73
N GLY A 205 -10.85 -15.26 -2.58
CA GLY A 205 -9.49 -15.76 -2.63
C GLY A 205 -8.70 -15.21 -3.82
N ALA A 206 -7.47 -15.69 -3.94
CA ALA A 206 -6.47 -15.19 -4.86
C ALA A 206 -5.87 -16.30 -5.73
N ASP A 207 -5.35 -15.91 -6.90
CA ASP A 207 -4.59 -16.76 -7.80
C ASP A 207 -3.15 -16.23 -7.90
N ASP A 208 -2.19 -17.00 -7.38
CA ASP A 208 -0.75 -16.68 -7.46
C ASP A 208 -0.12 -17.15 -8.79
N GLN A 209 -0.88 -17.81 -9.67
CA GLN A 209 -0.46 -18.22 -11.02
C GLN A 209 -0.99 -17.27 -12.11
N ALA A 210 -1.43 -16.07 -11.74
CA ALA A 210 -2.00 -15.08 -12.65
C ALA A 210 -1.03 -14.59 -13.75
N GLY A 211 0.27 -14.86 -13.58
CA GLY A 211 1.33 -14.42 -14.47
C GLY A 211 1.86 -13.03 -14.10
N PRO A 212 2.58 -12.37 -15.02
CA PRO A 212 3.25 -11.13 -14.71
C PRO A 212 2.28 -9.94 -14.62
N ASN A 213 2.50 -9.06 -13.64
CA ASN A 213 1.92 -7.73 -13.61
C ASN A 213 2.50 -6.84 -14.72
N TYR A 214 2.09 -5.58 -14.73
CA TYR A 214 2.55 -4.63 -15.74
C TYR A 214 4.02 -4.20 -15.63
N THR A 215 4.73 -4.57 -14.57
CA THR A 215 6.18 -4.37 -14.45
C THR A 215 6.96 -5.61 -14.89
N GLY A 216 6.26 -6.67 -15.33
CA GLY A 216 6.87 -7.94 -15.77
C GLY A 216 7.15 -8.93 -14.64
N GLN A 217 6.75 -8.61 -13.40
CA GLN A 217 7.01 -9.45 -12.23
C GLN A 217 5.81 -10.35 -11.93
N PRO A 218 6.01 -11.57 -11.40
CA PRO A 218 4.90 -12.40 -10.92
C PRO A 218 4.02 -11.62 -9.95
N ALA A 219 2.71 -11.83 -10.03
CA ALA A 219 1.73 -11.13 -9.23
C ALA A 219 0.48 -11.99 -9.00
N VAL A 220 -0.41 -11.46 -8.18
CA VAL A 220 -1.62 -12.13 -7.73
C VAL A 220 -2.86 -11.48 -8.36
N ASP A 221 -3.76 -12.31 -8.89
CA ASP A 221 -5.12 -11.87 -9.21
C ASP A 221 -6.06 -12.13 -8.02
N SER A 222 -6.87 -11.14 -7.65
CA SER A 222 -7.83 -11.22 -6.53
C SER A 222 -9.24 -11.40 -7.05
N PHE A 223 -9.96 -12.40 -6.55
CA PHE A 223 -11.29 -12.75 -7.04
C PHE A 223 -12.38 -12.28 -6.09
N TYR A 224 -13.43 -11.70 -6.68
CA TYR A 224 -14.55 -11.16 -5.94
C TYR A 224 -15.87 -11.52 -6.59
N GLU A 225 -16.92 -11.58 -5.79
CA GLU A 225 -18.29 -11.50 -6.26
C GLU A 225 -18.95 -10.21 -5.76
N PRO A 226 -19.78 -9.55 -6.58
CA PRO A 226 -20.60 -8.46 -6.10
C PRO A 226 -21.70 -9.01 -5.18
N PHE A 227 -22.00 -8.30 -4.10
CA PHE A 227 -23.22 -8.55 -3.32
C PHE A 227 -24.04 -7.27 -3.23
N SER A 228 -25.36 -7.42 -3.28
CA SER A 228 -26.27 -6.29 -3.08
C SER A 228 -26.51 -6.15 -1.58
N HIS A 229 -26.40 -4.93 -1.07
CA HIS A 229 -27.01 -4.56 0.20
C HIS A 229 -28.53 -4.40 0.03
#